data_AF-A0A836TVN6-F1
#
_entry.id   AF-A0A836TVN6-F1
#
_cell.length_a   1.000
_cell.length_b   1.000
_cell.length_c   1.000
_cell.angle_alpha   90.00
_cell.angle_beta   90.00
_cell.angle_gamma   90.00
#
_symmetry.space_group_name_H-M   'P 1'
#
loop_
_entity.id
_entity.type
_entity.pdbx_description
1 polymer ?
#
loop_
_entity_poly.entity_id
_entity_poly.type
_entity_poly.pdbx_seq_one_letter_code
_entity_poly.pdbx_strand_id
1 'polypeptide(L)'
;MGAFPIDDIVEKPAFGTAPSHLAVAARYVFTPRIFDAIAATEPGVKGELWLTDAIRRLLEWGDGVRCVRLQDGERRYDIGTPLTYYRAFADFALADPEHGPAFKEYLRGCLQDTDEQDA
;
A
#
# COMPACT_ATOMS: atom_id res chain seq x y z
N MET A 1 5.87 8.59 19.09
CA MET A 1 5.98 7.74 17.88
C MET A 1 7.26 6.97 17.98
N GLY A 2 7.20 5.64 18.05
CA GLY A 2 8.39 4.81 18.11
C GLY A 2 8.30 3.72 17.06
N ALA A 3 9.44 3.38 16.44
CA ALA A 3 9.51 2.17 15.66
C ALA A 3 9.27 0.96 16.56
N PHE A 4 8.45 0.00 16.14
CA PHE A 4 8.14 -1.21 16.88
C PHE A 4 8.76 -2.43 16.18
N PRO A 5 9.25 -3.45 16.93
CA PRO A 5 9.75 -4.67 16.31
C PRO A 5 8.60 -5.52 15.76
N ILE A 6 8.90 -6.41 14.83
CA ILE A 6 7.99 -7.45 14.36
C ILE A 6 8.65 -8.82 14.47
N ASP A 7 7.85 -9.87 14.66
CA ASP A 7 8.33 -11.26 14.75
C ASP A 7 8.14 -12.02 13.43
N ASP A 8 7.18 -11.63 12.59
CA ASP A 8 6.92 -12.25 11.30
C ASP A 8 6.31 -11.25 10.30
N ILE A 9 6.41 -11.58 9.01
CA ILE A 9 5.82 -10.87 7.88
C ILE A 9 5.36 -11.89 6.82
N VAL A 10 4.17 -11.69 6.26
CA VAL A 10 3.55 -12.62 5.31
C VAL A 10 3.07 -11.84 4.09
N GLU A 11 3.50 -12.24 2.89
CA GLU A 11 3.02 -11.64 1.65
C GLU A 11 1.63 -12.18 1.33
N LYS A 12 0.67 -11.27 1.11
CA LYS A 12 -0.69 -11.58 0.64
C LYS A 12 -1.31 -12.80 1.37
N PRO A 13 -1.50 -12.71 2.70
CA PRO A 13 -2.12 -13.80 3.45
C PRO A 13 -3.52 -14.10 2.90
N ALA A 14 -3.93 -15.36 3.01
CA ALA A 14 -5.30 -15.75 2.66
C ALA A 14 -6.31 -15.01 3.54
N PHE A 15 -7.53 -14.87 3.02
CA PHE A 15 -8.61 -14.23 3.76
C PHE A 15 -8.82 -14.96 5.11
N GLY A 16 -8.84 -14.21 6.20
CA GLY A 16 -9.00 -14.75 7.56
C GLY A 16 -7.72 -15.31 8.19
N THR A 17 -6.58 -15.35 7.48
CA THR A 17 -5.30 -15.86 8.02
C THR A 17 -4.27 -14.76 8.29
N ALA A 18 -4.64 -13.49 8.12
CA ALA A 18 -3.74 -12.37 8.38
C ALA A 18 -3.37 -12.33 9.87
N PRO A 19 -2.07 -12.27 10.22
CA PRO A 19 -1.63 -12.28 11.62
C PRO A 19 -1.94 -10.97 12.36
N SER A 20 -2.24 -9.89 11.63
CA SER A 20 -2.65 -8.60 12.18
C SER A 20 -3.40 -7.75 11.13
N HIS A 21 -3.85 -6.56 11.53
CA HIS A 21 -4.42 -5.54 10.63
C HIS A 21 -3.37 -4.54 10.11
N LEU A 22 -2.07 -4.85 10.23
CA LEU A 22 -0.99 -3.98 9.75
C LEU A 22 -0.54 -4.41 8.35
N ALA A 23 -0.69 -3.52 7.37
CA ALA A 23 -0.24 -3.73 5.99
C ALA A 23 1.02 -2.92 5.69
N VAL A 24 1.91 -3.47 4.86
CA VAL A 24 3.18 -2.84 4.50
C VAL A 24 2.97 -1.68 3.52
N ALA A 25 3.53 -0.51 3.83
CA ALA A 25 3.40 0.73 3.04
C ALA A 25 4.30 0.79 1.78
N ALA A 26 5.07 -0.26 1.49
CA ALA A 26 6.07 -0.32 0.43
C ALA A 26 7.13 0.81 0.52
N ARG A 27 7.54 1.13 1.76
CA ARG A 27 8.65 2.03 2.07
C ARG A 27 9.61 1.29 2.98
N TYR A 28 10.84 1.14 2.53
CA TYR A 28 11.83 0.30 3.20
C TYR A 28 13.16 1.02 3.32
N VAL A 29 13.84 0.78 4.43
CA VAL A 29 15.24 1.15 4.64
C VAL A 29 15.95 -0.12 5.10
N PHE A 30 16.88 -0.61 4.29
CA PHE A 30 17.57 -1.87 4.55
C PHE A 30 19.05 -1.66 4.78
N THR A 31 19.61 -2.49 5.66
CA THR A 31 21.05 -2.77 5.65
C THR A 31 21.41 -3.62 4.42
N PRO A 32 22.67 -3.59 3.93
CA PRO A 32 23.10 -4.39 2.78
C PRO A 32 22.79 -5.89 2.85
N ARG A 33 22.68 -6.45 4.07
CA ARG A 33 22.32 -7.86 4.32
C ARG A 33 21.01 -8.31 3.67
N ILE A 34 20.12 -7.39 3.28
CA ILE A 34 18.94 -7.73 2.47
C ILE A 34 19.31 -8.41 1.16
N PHE A 35 20.46 -8.10 0.55
CA PHE A 35 20.88 -8.73 -0.69
C PHE A 35 21.21 -10.21 -0.50
N ASP A 36 21.84 -10.57 0.62
CA ASP A 36 22.08 -11.97 0.98
C ASP A 36 20.75 -12.71 1.19
N ALA A 37 19.80 -12.07 1.86
CA ALA A 37 18.47 -12.64 2.07
C ALA A 37 17.72 -12.84 0.74
N ILE A 38 17.74 -11.84 -0.16
CA ILE A 38 17.15 -11.94 -1.50
C ILE A 38 17.80 -13.07 -2.30
N ALA A 39 19.12 -13.21 -2.25
CA ALA A 39 19.83 -14.27 -2.96
C ALA A 39 19.49 -15.67 -2.45
N ALA A 40 19.15 -15.78 -1.16
CA ALA A 40 18.70 -17.04 -0.57
C ALA A 40 17.21 -17.32 -0.84
N THR A 41 16.38 -16.29 -1.07
CA THR A 41 14.92 -16.43 -1.25
C THR A 41 14.56 -17.33 -2.42
N GLU A 42 13.67 -18.29 -2.16
CA GLU A 42 13.11 -19.16 -3.19
C GLU A 42 11.97 -18.44 -3.93
N PRO A 43 11.74 -18.72 -5.23
CA PRO A 43 10.62 -18.14 -5.97
C PRO A 43 9.26 -18.49 -5.33
N GLY A 44 8.44 -17.46 -5.14
CA GLY A 44 7.08 -17.59 -4.65
C GLY A 44 6.07 -17.85 -5.77
N VAL A 45 4.88 -17.26 -5.63
CA VAL A 45 3.78 -17.42 -6.60
C VAL A 45 4.21 -16.92 -7.98
N LYS A 46 3.95 -17.72 -9.02
CA LYS A 46 4.31 -17.43 -10.43
C LYS A 46 5.83 -17.30 -10.68
N GLY A 47 6.67 -17.80 -9.78
CA GLY A 47 8.12 -17.77 -9.95
C GLY A 47 8.76 -16.42 -9.66
N GLU A 48 8.01 -15.49 -9.03
CA GLU A 48 8.53 -14.20 -8.62
C GLU A 48 9.31 -14.32 -7.29
N LEU A 49 10.43 -13.62 -7.18
CA LEU A 49 11.11 -13.42 -5.89
C LEU A 49 10.42 -12.30 -5.13
N TRP A 50 9.87 -12.62 -3.96
CA TRP A 50 9.12 -11.66 -3.17
C TRP A 50 9.99 -11.04 -2.08
N LEU A 51 10.06 -9.71 -2.04
CA LEU A 51 10.85 -8.99 -1.05
C LEU A 51 10.41 -9.30 0.38
N THR A 52 9.12 -9.53 0.59
CA THR A 52 8.55 -9.93 1.89
C THR A 52 9.15 -11.22 2.42
N ASP A 53 9.42 -12.20 1.55
CA ASP A 53 10.05 -13.47 1.95
C ASP A 53 11.53 -13.26 2.30
N ALA A 54 12.23 -12.35 1.61
CA ALA A 54 13.58 -11.95 1.99
C ALA A 54 13.62 -11.23 3.36
N ILE A 55 12.64 -10.38 3.66
CA ILE A 55 12.52 -9.74 4.98
C ILE A 55 12.24 -10.78 6.07
N ARG A 56 11.35 -11.74 5.80
CA ARG A 56 11.09 -12.87 6.69
C ARG A 56 12.36 -13.68 6.96
N ARG A 57 13.18 -13.92 5.93
CA ARG A 57 14.45 -14.62 6.09
C ARG A 57 15.48 -13.85 6.93
N LEU A 58 15.50 -12.51 6.88
CA LEU A 58 16.28 -11.71 7.82
C LEU A 58 15.84 -11.98 9.28
N LEU A 59 14.54 -11.99 9.54
CA LEU A 59 14.00 -12.33 10.87
C LEU A 59 14.43 -13.74 11.32
N GLU A 60 14.35 -14.73 10.42
CA GLU A 60 14.78 -16.12 10.68
C GLU A 60 16.29 -16.22 10.98
N TRP A 61 17.11 -15.35 10.38
CA TRP A 61 18.55 -15.26 10.66
C TRP A 61 18.89 -14.49 11.94
N GLY A 62 17.89 -14.00 12.67
CA GLY A 62 18.04 -13.27 13.92
C GLY A 62 18.28 -11.77 13.74
N ASP A 63 18.13 -11.25 12.52
CA ASP A 63 18.16 -9.80 12.29
C ASP A 63 16.87 -9.15 12.81
N GLY A 64 16.99 -7.99 13.45
CA GLY A 64 15.85 -7.24 13.92
C GLY A 64 15.20 -6.41 12.80
N VAL A 65 13.90 -6.58 12.57
CA VAL A 65 13.10 -5.70 11.71
C VAL A 65 12.23 -4.80 12.58
N ARG A 66 12.24 -3.49 12.28
CA ARG A 66 11.40 -2.51 12.97
C ARG A 66 10.52 -1.78 11.97
N CYS A 67 9.27 -1.54 12.35
CA CYS A 67 8.27 -0.86 11.54
C CYS A 67 7.90 0.50 12.15
N VAL A 68 7.58 1.45 11.29
CA VAL A 68 7.01 2.75 11.67
C VAL A 68 5.59 2.80 11.14
N ARG A 69 4.63 3.07 12.01
CA ARG A 69 3.23 3.27 11.61
C ARG A 69 3.07 4.67 11.03
N LEU A 70 2.28 4.79 9.97
CA LEU A 70 1.78 6.09 9.50
C LEU A 70 1.06 6.81 10.66
N GLN A 71 1.17 8.13 10.68
CA GLN A 71 0.52 8.96 11.69
C GLN A 71 -0.99 8.91 11.52
N ASP A 72 -1.70 9.18 12.62
CA ASP A 72 -3.15 9.31 12.56
C ASP A 72 -3.50 10.49 11.64
N GLY A 73 -4.33 10.24 10.62
CA GLY A 73 -4.67 11.21 9.57
C GLY A 73 -3.76 11.20 8.34
N GLU A 74 -2.61 10.52 8.37
CA GLU A 74 -1.82 10.29 7.15
C GLU A 74 -2.56 9.29 6.24
N ARG A 75 -2.91 9.73 5.03
CA ARG A 75 -3.59 8.90 4.04
C ARG A 75 -2.56 8.30 3.07
N ARG A 76 -2.58 6.97 2.96
CA ARG A 76 -1.89 6.24 1.89
C ARG A 76 -2.86 6.02 0.73
N TYR A 77 -2.42 6.41 -0.46
CA TYR A 77 -3.09 6.05 -1.71
C TYR A 77 -2.39 4.84 -2.32
N ASP A 78 -3.15 3.77 -2.53
CA ASP A 78 -2.77 2.72 -3.48
C ASP A 78 -3.26 3.17 -4.86
N ILE A 79 -2.37 3.15 -5.85
CA ILE A 79 -2.68 3.53 -7.24
C ILE A 79 -2.46 2.35 -8.21
N GLY A 80 -2.36 1.13 -7.67
CA GLY A 80 -2.08 -0.07 -8.45
C GLY A 80 -3.28 -0.61 -9.25
N THR A 81 -4.49 -0.07 -9.05
CA THR A 81 -5.69 -0.48 -9.81
C THR A 81 -6.43 0.74 -10.37
N PRO A 82 -7.17 0.60 -11.50
CA PRO A 82 -7.88 1.73 -12.10
C PRO A 82 -8.80 2.46 -11.12
N LEU A 83 -9.61 1.73 -10.34
CA LEU A 83 -10.53 2.35 -9.39
C LEU A 83 -9.81 3.11 -8.26
N THR A 84 -8.73 2.54 -7.71
CA THR A 84 -7.97 3.19 -6.63
C THR A 84 -7.19 4.40 -7.14
N TYR A 85 -6.68 4.31 -8.38
CA TYR A 85 -6.10 5.45 -9.10
C TYR A 85 -7.13 6.56 -9.34
N TYR A 86 -8.34 6.27 -9.82
CA TYR A 86 -9.37 7.29 -10.05
C TYR A 86 -9.75 8.02 -8.77
N ARG A 87 -9.87 7.29 -7.66
CA ARG A 87 -10.13 7.89 -6.34
C ARG A 87 -8.99 8.80 -5.91
N ALA A 88 -7.75 8.35 -6.04
CA ALA A 88 -6.59 9.18 -5.74
C ALA A 88 -6.60 10.44 -6.60
N PHE A 89 -6.72 10.30 -7.92
CA PHE A 89 -6.78 11.43 -8.84
C PHE A 89 -7.88 12.42 -8.47
N ALA A 90 -9.09 11.95 -8.18
CA ALA A 90 -10.20 12.81 -7.78
C ALA A 90 -9.92 13.57 -6.48
N ASP A 91 -9.37 12.91 -5.46
CA ASP A 91 -9.00 13.55 -4.19
C ASP A 91 -7.98 14.68 -4.43
N PHE A 92 -6.94 14.44 -5.23
CA PHE A 92 -5.91 15.44 -5.52
C PHE A 92 -6.43 16.57 -6.42
N ALA A 93 -7.21 16.25 -7.46
CA ALA A 93 -7.78 17.25 -8.36
C ALA A 93 -8.78 18.17 -7.64
N LEU A 94 -9.59 17.63 -6.72
CA LEU A 94 -10.51 18.43 -5.90
C LEU A 94 -9.78 19.31 -4.87
N ALA A 95 -8.58 18.91 -4.44
CA ALA A 95 -7.76 19.69 -3.51
C ALA A 95 -6.94 20.80 -4.20
N ASP A 96 -6.88 20.80 -5.54
CA ASP A 96 -6.17 21.82 -6.31
C ASP A 96 -6.83 23.20 -6.14
N PRO A 97 -6.10 24.25 -5.74
CA PRO A 97 -6.68 25.56 -5.47
C PRO A 97 -7.14 26.31 -6.73
N GLU A 98 -6.59 25.99 -7.90
CA GLU A 98 -6.89 26.65 -9.17
C GLU A 98 -7.98 25.91 -9.96
N HIS A 99 -7.83 24.59 -10.08
CA HIS A 99 -8.68 23.76 -10.93
C HIS A 99 -9.76 22.98 -10.15
N GLY A 100 -9.58 22.80 -8.84
CA GLY A 100 -10.51 22.04 -8.00
C GLY A 100 -11.95 22.55 -8.03
N PRO A 101 -12.23 23.88 -7.99
CA PRO A 101 -13.58 24.41 -8.09
C PRO A 101 -14.29 24.02 -9.39
N ALA A 102 -13.61 24.15 -10.54
CA ALA A 102 -14.16 23.80 -11.85
C ALA A 102 -14.36 22.29 -12.00
N PHE A 103 -13.41 21.49 -11.52
CA PHE A 103 -13.50 20.03 -11.54
C PHE A 103 -14.65 19.50 -10.66
N LYS A 104 -14.85 20.11 -9.48
CA LYS A 104 -15.98 19.77 -8.61
C LYS A 104 -17.33 20.00 -9.27
N GLU A 105 -17.46 21.11 -10.00
CA GLU A 105 -18.70 21.42 -10.71
C GLU A 105 -18.96 20.45 -11.86
N TYR A 106 -17.93 20.09 -12.62
CA TYR A 106 -18.01 19.06 -13.65
C TYR A 106 -18.51 17.72 -13.08
N LEU A 107 -17.94 17.26 -11.96
CA LEU A 107 -18.36 16.00 -11.32
C LEU A 107 -19.82 16.04 -10.84
N ARG A 108 -20.31 17.18 -10.35
CA ARG A 108 -21.73 17.32 -9.98
C ARG A 108 -22.65 17.14 -11.18
N GLY A 109 -22.30 17.73 -12.33
CA GLY A 109 -23.03 17.56 -13.58
C GLY A 109 -23.12 16.09 -13.98
N CYS A 110 -21.99 15.36 -13.98
CA CYS A 110 -21.97 13.94 -14.32
C CYS A 110 -22.88 13.08 -13.42
N LEU A 111 -22.97 13.42 -12.12
CA LEU A 111 -23.81 12.66 -11.18
C LEU A 111 -25.30 12.96 -11.36
N GLN A 112 -25.67 14.19 -11.77
CA GLN A 112 -27.05 14.58 -12.03
C GLN A 112 -27.58 13.99 -13.34
N ASP A 113 -26.74 13.92 -14.38
CA ASP A 113 -27.10 13.33 -15.68
C ASP A 113 -27.40 11.83 -15.61
N THR A 114 -26.94 11.15 -14.55
CA THR A 114 -27.16 9.71 -14.36
C THR A 114 -28.56 9.42 -13.83
N ASP A 115 -29.21 10.35 -13.12
CA ASP A 115 -30.56 10.17 -12.57
C ASP A 115 -31.67 10.31 -13.64
N GLU A 116 -31.39 10.90 -14.80
CA GLU A 116 -32.36 11.09 -15.89
C GLU A 116 -32.33 9.98 -16.96
N GLN A 117 -31.29 9.15 -17.01
CA GLN A 117 -31.17 8.05 -18.00
C GLN A 117 -31.72 6.70 -17.52
N ASP A 118 -32.05 6.59 -16.22
CA ASP A 118 -32.65 5.40 -15.60
C ASP A 118 -34.15 5.58 -15.26
N ALA A 119 -34.80 6.64 -15.77
CA ALA A 119 -36.25 6.91 -15.65
C ALA A 119 -36.97 6.78 -17.01
#